data_AF-A0A535HUW9-F1
#
_entry.id   AF-A0A535HUW9-F1
#
_cell.length_a   1.000
_cell.length_b   1.000
_cell.length_c   1.000
_cell.angle_alpha   90.00
_cell.angle_beta   90.00
_cell.angle_gamma   90.00
#
_symmetry.space_group_name_H-M   'P 1'
#
loop_
_entity.id
_entity.type
_entity.pdbx_description
1 polymer ?
#
loop_
_entity_poly.entity_id
_entity_poly.type
_entity_poly.pdbx_seq_one_letter_code
_entity_poly.pdbx_strand_id
1 'polypeptide(L)'
;MLPDYLAPNLRVVICGTAAGTTSASLGHYYAGPGNLFWTYLYRAGITREPLFPSTDSHVLEFGVGLTDLAKKVAASSDHGLREHYDVEAFLLKIERYRPAWVAFHGKEAAKEVS
;
A
#
# COMPACT_ATOMS: atom_id res chain seq x y z
N MET A 1 -1.92 12.12 6.17
CA MET A 1 -1.27 10.80 6.23
C MET A 1 -2.29 9.71 5.98
N LEU A 2 -1.95 8.64 5.27
CA LEU A 2 -2.93 7.61 4.92
C LEU A 2 -3.06 6.53 6.01
N PRO A 3 -4.28 6.13 6.39
CA PRO A 3 -4.48 5.04 7.34
C PRO A 3 -3.97 3.72 6.77
N ASP A 4 -3.58 2.78 7.62
CA ASP A 4 -3.33 1.41 7.16
C ASP A 4 -4.67 0.70 6.93
N TYR A 5 -4.77 -0.04 5.82
CA TYR A 5 -5.85 -0.96 5.58
C TYR A 5 -5.32 -2.37 5.86
N LEU A 6 -5.43 -2.77 7.12
CA LEU A 6 -4.96 -4.07 7.61
C LEU A 6 -6.04 -4.74 8.45
N ALA A 7 -6.22 -6.03 8.21
CA ALA A 7 -7.17 -6.88 8.92
C ALA A 7 -6.57 -8.30 9.02
N PRO A 8 -7.08 -9.16 9.93
CA PRO A 8 -6.73 -10.57 9.93
C PRO A 8 -7.17 -11.27 8.64
N ASN A 9 -6.53 -12.40 8.31
CA ASN A 9 -6.90 -13.30 7.20
C ASN A 9 -6.85 -12.67 5.79
N LEU A 10 -6.03 -11.63 5.61
CA LEU A 10 -5.82 -11.06 4.27
C LEU A 10 -5.03 -12.04 3.38
N ARG A 11 -5.43 -12.15 2.12
CA ARG A 11 -4.73 -12.90 1.08
C ARG A 11 -3.39 -12.24 0.75
N VAL A 12 -3.36 -10.92 0.68
CA VAL A 12 -2.15 -10.16 0.38
C VAL A 12 -2.19 -8.79 1.04
N VAL A 13 -1.04 -8.32 1.54
CA VAL A 13 -0.83 -6.91 1.87
C VAL A 13 0.09 -6.33 0.82
N ILE A 14 -0.36 -5.27 0.15
CA ILE A 14 0.45 -4.50 -0.79
C ILE A 14 1.13 -3.37 -0.02
N CYS A 15 2.45 -3.33 -0.09
CA CYS A 15 3.28 -2.35 0.61
C CYS A 15 3.98 -1.42 -0.38
N GLY A 16 3.69 -0.12 -0.30
CA GLY A 16 4.43 0.93 -1.01
C GLY A 16 5.62 1.47 -0.20
N THR A 17 6.34 2.43 -0.78
CA THR A 17 7.41 3.15 -0.10
C THR A 17 6.85 4.25 0.80
N ALA A 18 6.07 5.17 0.24
CA ALA A 18 5.35 6.24 0.93
C ALA A 18 4.09 6.62 0.14
N ALA A 19 3.18 7.33 0.79
CA ALA A 19 2.07 7.95 0.09
C ALA A 19 2.57 8.97 -0.95
N GLY A 20 2.07 8.87 -2.18
CA GLY A 20 2.25 9.90 -3.21
C GLY A 20 1.73 11.26 -2.72
N THR A 21 2.31 12.39 -3.14
CA THR A 21 1.85 13.73 -2.73
C THR A 21 0.36 13.96 -3.04
N THR A 22 -0.10 13.55 -4.23
CA THR A 22 -1.53 13.59 -4.58
C THR A 22 -2.36 12.66 -3.70
N SER A 23 -1.88 11.44 -3.46
CA SER A 23 -2.54 10.46 -2.58
C SER A 23 -2.71 10.99 -1.16
N ALA A 24 -1.65 11.59 -0.60
CA ALA A 24 -1.67 12.17 0.73
C ALA A 24 -2.60 13.38 0.83
N SER A 25 -2.67 14.21 -0.22
CA SER A 25 -3.56 15.37 -0.30
C SER A 25 -5.03 14.95 -0.38
N LEU A 26 -5.34 13.95 -1.22
CA LEU A 26 -6.70 13.44 -1.40
C LEU A 26 -7.15 12.47 -0.30
N GLY A 27 -6.22 11.98 0.54
CA GLY A 27 -6.54 11.00 1.57
C GLY A 27 -6.76 9.59 1.03
N HIS A 28 -6.29 9.28 -0.18
CA HIS A 28 -6.57 8.02 -0.86
C HIS A 28 -5.33 7.39 -1.50
N TYR A 29 -5.18 6.07 -1.33
CA TYR A 29 -4.08 5.32 -1.92
C TYR A 29 -4.11 5.36 -3.45
N TYR A 30 -2.92 5.51 -4.04
CA TYR A 30 -2.71 5.46 -5.48
C TYR A 30 -3.57 6.45 -6.30
N ALA A 31 -4.01 7.55 -5.69
CA ALA A 31 -4.79 8.62 -6.33
C ALA A 31 -3.99 9.56 -7.29
N GLY A 32 -2.71 9.26 -7.56
CA GLY A 32 -1.89 10.10 -8.43
C GLY A 32 -2.35 10.07 -9.90
N PRO A 33 -2.19 11.17 -10.66
CA PRO A 33 -2.53 11.20 -12.09
C PRO A 33 -1.77 10.12 -12.86
N GLY A 34 -2.48 9.36 -13.70
CA GLY A 34 -1.88 8.28 -14.48
C GLY A 34 -1.48 7.03 -13.68
N ASN A 35 -1.76 6.97 -12.37
CA ASN A 35 -1.54 5.76 -11.59
C ASN A 35 -2.55 4.68 -12.02
N LEU A 36 -2.05 3.51 -12.41
CA LEU A 36 -2.86 2.39 -12.93
C LEU A 36 -3.09 1.28 -11.92
N PHE A 37 -2.73 1.47 -10.65
CA PHE A 37 -2.84 0.47 -9.59
C PHE A 37 -4.23 -0.18 -9.56
N TRP A 38 -5.28 0.63 -9.41
CA TRP A 38 -6.66 0.15 -9.29
C TRP A 38 -7.13 -0.57 -10.57
N THR A 39 -6.77 -0.03 -11.73
CA THR A 39 -7.04 -0.65 -13.04
C THR A 39 -6.41 -2.04 -13.15
N TYR A 40 -5.15 -2.18 -12.75
CA TYR A 40 -4.44 -3.45 -12.82
C TYR A 40 -4.89 -4.44 -11.75
N LEU A 41 -5.26 -3.97 -10.56
CA LEU A 41 -5.83 -4.81 -9.51
C LEU A 41 -7.10 -5.52 -10.00
N TYR A 42 -8.00 -4.78 -10.66
CA TYR A 42 -9.20 -5.33 -11.28
C TYR A 42 -8.88 -6.24 -12.47
N ARG A 43 -8.04 -5.81 -13.40
CA ARG A 43 -7.68 -6.61 -14.59
C ARG A 43 -6.96 -7.92 -14.24
N ALA A 44 -6.25 -7.97 -13.14
CA ALA A 44 -5.64 -9.18 -12.61
C ALA A 44 -6.64 -10.13 -11.92
N GLY A 45 -7.91 -9.74 -11.80
CA GLY A 45 -8.95 -10.50 -11.11
C GLY A 45 -8.78 -10.57 -9.60
N ILE A 46 -7.97 -9.67 -9.01
CA ILE A 46 -7.77 -9.62 -7.56
C ILE A 46 -9.02 -9.07 -6.88
N THR A 47 -9.57 -7.98 -7.41
CA THR A 47 -10.92 -7.51 -7.08
C THR A 47 -11.90 -8.01 -8.13
N ARG A 48 -13.13 -8.34 -7.71
CA ARG A 48 -14.19 -8.81 -8.63
C ARG A 48 -14.87 -7.67 -9.39
N GLU A 49 -14.67 -6.45 -8.92
CA GLU A 49 -15.18 -5.21 -9.51
C GLU A 49 -14.10 -4.11 -9.49
N PRO A 50 -14.24 -3.08 -10.33
CA PRO A 50 -13.33 -1.93 -10.30
C PRO A 50 -13.47 -1.16 -8.99
N LEU A 51 -12.35 -0.93 -8.32
CA LEU A 51 -12.26 0.04 -7.23
C LEU A 51 -11.59 1.33 -7.72
N PHE A 52 -11.76 2.40 -6.97
CA PHE A 52 -11.21 3.72 -7.27
C PHE A 52 -10.50 4.25 -6.02
N PRO A 53 -9.63 5.26 -6.15
CA PRO A 53 -9.00 5.86 -4.97
C PRO A 53 -10.01 6.26 -3.89
N SER A 54 -11.16 6.84 -4.27
CA SER A 54 -12.22 7.23 -3.33
C SER A 54 -12.90 6.08 -2.59
N THR A 55 -12.73 4.83 -3.05
CA THR A 55 -13.28 3.61 -2.44
C THR A 55 -12.16 2.65 -2.00
N ASP A 56 -10.95 3.16 -1.80
CA ASP A 56 -9.76 2.36 -1.53
C ASP A 56 -9.87 1.46 -0.30
N SER A 57 -10.59 1.87 0.74
CA SER A 57 -10.86 1.07 1.93
C SER A 57 -11.62 -0.23 1.66
N HIS A 58 -12.45 -0.29 0.60
CA HIS A 58 -13.23 -1.48 0.24
C HIS A 58 -12.34 -2.63 -0.27
N VAL A 59 -11.06 -2.36 -0.56
CA VAL A 59 -10.09 -3.37 -0.99
C VAL A 59 -9.93 -4.50 0.04
N LEU A 60 -10.22 -4.22 1.32
CA LEU A 60 -10.26 -5.19 2.42
C LEU A 60 -11.30 -6.30 2.18
N GLU A 61 -12.43 -5.99 1.55
CA GLU A 61 -13.49 -6.96 1.24
C GLU A 61 -13.01 -8.05 0.26
N PHE A 62 -11.96 -7.77 -0.51
CA PHE A 62 -11.35 -8.69 -1.45
C PHE A 62 -10.14 -9.44 -0.85
N GLY A 63 -9.90 -9.29 0.45
CA GLY A 63 -8.77 -9.89 1.15
C GLY A 63 -7.44 -9.22 0.83
N VAL A 64 -7.44 -7.95 0.44
CA VAL A 64 -6.24 -7.18 0.12
C VAL A 64 -6.08 -6.07 1.15
N GLY A 65 -4.87 -5.91 1.70
CA GLY A 65 -4.52 -4.78 2.57
C GLY A 65 -3.54 -3.82 1.90
N LEU A 66 -3.49 -2.58 2.41
CA LEU A 66 -2.60 -1.52 1.94
C LEU A 66 -1.83 -0.89 3.11
N THR A 67 -0.53 -0.70 2.92
CA THR A 67 0.34 0.04 3.85
C THR A 67 1.57 0.58 3.10
N ASP A 68 2.42 1.35 3.78
CA ASP A 68 3.70 1.83 3.26
C ASP A 68 4.79 1.69 4.32
N LEU A 69 6.06 1.62 3.89
CA LEU A 69 7.21 1.63 4.81
C LEU A 69 7.40 2.98 5.51
N ALA A 70 7.20 4.08 4.79
CA ALA A 70 7.26 5.43 5.33
C ALA A 70 5.85 6.00 5.52
N LYS A 71 5.32 5.81 6.74
CA LYS A 71 4.00 6.29 7.16
C LYS A 71 3.99 7.72 7.71
N LYS A 72 5.12 8.43 7.68
CA LYS A 72 5.27 9.79 8.26
C LYS A 72 5.67 10.88 7.27
N VAL A 73 5.94 10.53 6.01
CA VAL A 73 6.17 11.49 4.91
C VAL A 73 5.34 11.17 3.66
N ALA A 74 5.10 12.17 2.83
CA ALA A 74 4.53 12.00 1.49
C ALA A 74 5.55 12.47 0.45
N ALA A 75 5.69 11.75 -0.65
CA ALA A 75 6.71 12.05 -1.66
C ALA A 75 6.22 11.71 -3.07
N SER A 76 6.71 12.44 -4.07
CA SER A 76 6.44 12.17 -5.49
C SER A 76 7.41 11.18 -6.11
N SER A 77 8.46 10.79 -5.39
CA SER A 77 9.48 9.83 -5.81
C SER A 77 10.08 9.13 -4.61
N ASP A 78 10.75 7.99 -4.84
CA ASP A 78 11.41 7.23 -3.77
C ASP A 78 12.72 7.85 -3.27
N HIS A 79 13.23 8.89 -3.94
CA HIS A 79 14.49 9.52 -3.58
C HIS A 79 14.44 10.14 -2.17
N GLY A 80 15.39 9.76 -1.32
CA GLY A 80 15.50 10.27 0.05
C GLY A 80 14.53 9.64 1.05
N LEU A 81 13.69 8.67 0.65
CA LEU A 81 12.73 8.07 1.56
C LEU A 81 13.35 7.09 2.57
N ARG A 82 14.58 6.65 2.35
CA ARG A 82 15.21 5.59 3.15
C ARG A 82 15.25 5.91 4.65
N GLU A 83 15.55 7.15 5.00
CA GLU A 83 15.59 7.61 6.41
C GLU A 83 14.21 7.68 7.08
N HIS A 84 13.14 7.55 6.30
CA HIS A 84 11.77 7.57 6.78
C HIS A 84 11.12 6.18 6.84
N TYR A 85 11.81 5.14 6.36
CA TYR A 85 11.31 3.78 6.43
C TYR A 85 11.30 3.27 7.87
N ASP A 86 10.16 2.74 8.28
CA ASP A 86 9.97 2.11 9.58
C ASP A 86 9.73 0.60 9.38
N VAL A 87 10.82 -0.11 9.05
CA VAL A 87 10.80 -1.54 8.75
C VAL A 87 10.37 -2.35 9.97
N GLU A 88 10.79 -1.95 11.17
CA GLU A 88 10.38 -2.61 12.41
C GLU A 88 8.86 -2.52 12.62
N ALA A 89 8.28 -1.32 12.53
CA ALA A 89 6.83 -1.16 12.63
C ALA A 89 6.08 -1.91 11.51
N PHE A 90 6.65 -1.97 10.31
CA PHE A 90 6.10 -2.78 9.23
C PHE A 90 6.07 -4.27 9.60
N LEU A 91 7.20 -4.84 10.04
CA LEU A 91 7.30 -6.24 10.41
C LEU A 91 6.34 -6.60 11.57
N LEU A 92 6.22 -5.73 12.58
CA LEU A 92 5.25 -5.91 13.67
C LEU A 92 3.80 -5.96 13.18
N LYS A 93 3.45 -5.14 12.17
CA LYS A 93 2.11 -5.20 11.55
C LYS A 93 1.91 -6.52 10.81
N ILE A 94 2.90 -6.96 10.03
CA ILE A 94 2.81 -8.23 9.29
C ILE A 94 2.70 -9.42 10.25
N GLU A 95 3.46 -9.44 11.33
CA GLU A 95 3.38 -10.48 12.36
C GLU A 95 2.02 -10.48 13.07
N ARG A 96 1.46 -9.29 13.35
CA ARG A 96 0.15 -9.13 13.99
C ARG A 96 -1.00 -9.59 13.10
N TYR A 97 -1.02 -9.18 11.84
CA TYR A 97 -2.14 -9.42 10.93
C TYR A 97 -2.02 -10.72 10.10
N ARG A 98 -0.80 -11.29 10.04
CA ARG A 98 -0.48 -12.57 9.39
C ARG A 98 -1.13 -12.75 8.00
N PRO A 99 -0.90 -11.82 7.05
CA PRO A 99 -1.40 -12.01 5.69
C PRO A 99 -0.72 -13.24 5.06
N ALA A 100 -1.39 -13.88 4.10
CA ALA A 100 -0.80 -15.01 3.39
C ALA A 100 0.41 -14.60 2.53
N TRP A 101 0.38 -13.38 1.99
CA TRP A 101 1.45 -12.82 1.17
C TRP A 101 1.69 -11.34 1.48
N VAL A 102 2.92 -10.90 1.28
CA VAL A 102 3.29 -9.48 1.19
C VAL A 102 3.78 -9.22 -0.22
N ALA A 103 3.24 -8.19 -0.87
CA ALA A 103 3.64 -7.76 -2.20
C ALA A 103 4.16 -6.33 -2.15
N PHE A 104 5.38 -6.09 -2.62
CA PHE A 104 5.95 -4.75 -2.64
C PHE A 104 5.64 -4.03 -3.96
N HIS A 105 5.05 -2.84 -3.86
CA HIS A 105 4.77 -1.98 -5.00
C HIS A 105 5.98 -1.09 -5.28
N GLY A 106 7.03 -1.69 -5.85
CA GLY A 106 8.30 -1.03 -6.18
C GLY A 106 9.50 -1.83 -5.68
N LYS A 107 10.65 -1.66 -6.34
CA LYS A 107 11.88 -2.39 -6.00
C LYS A 107 12.51 -1.90 -4.70
N GLU A 108 12.41 -0.60 -4.41
CA GLU A 108 13.06 -0.02 -3.24
C GLU A 108 12.43 -0.51 -1.94
N ALA A 109 11.09 -0.58 -1.86
CA ALA A 109 10.43 -1.16 -0.69
C ALA A 109 10.81 -2.62 -0.44
N ALA A 110 10.96 -3.41 -1.52
CA ALA A 110 11.36 -4.82 -1.38
C ALA A 110 12.77 -4.95 -0.78
N LYS A 111 13.75 -4.20 -1.28
CA LYS A 111 15.17 -4.30 -0.88
C LYS A 111 15.41 -4.04 0.61
N GLU A 112 14.57 -3.24 1.26
CA GLU A 112 14.77 -2.87 2.67
C GLU A 112 14.20 -3.92 3.63
N VAL A 113 13.41 -4.87 3.14
CA VAL A 113 12.74 -5.91 3.94
C VAL A 113 13.17 -7.32 3.54
N SER A 114 13.67 -7.53 2.33
CA SER A 114 14.09 -8.83 1.78
C SER A 114 15.54 -9.18 2.08
#